data_AF-A0A929AA60-F1
#
_entry.id   AF-A0A929AA60-F1
#
_cell.length_a   1.000
_cell.length_b   1.000
_cell.length_c   1.000
_cell.angle_alpha   90.00
_cell.angle_beta   90.00
_cell.angle_gamma   90.00
#
_symmetry.space_group_name_H-M   'P 1'
#
loop_
_entity.id
_entity.type
_entity.pdbx_description
1 polymer ?
#
loop_
_entity_poly.entity_id
_entity_poly.type
_entity_poly.pdbx_seq_one_letter_code
_entity_poly.pdbx_strand_id
1 'polypeptide(L)'
;MIRFPAQDSKENCLAAFWRWIAILEADDYDGAVDALYWDKPTSWTGAILKERITTFFGGDDPWFVVVPNERLIGVINDACEYATLQTNDRSGWFMAQIPLTTKPNDPKDDEIPLMGLASSFFVREIDGQYVMEHEIFHV
;
A
#
# COMPACT_ATOMS: atom_id res chain seq x y z
N MET A 1 -2.65 -3.84 13.05
CA MET A 1 -2.83 -2.48 12.50
C MET A 1 -1.56 -1.65 12.62
N ILE A 2 -1.10 -1.07 11.51
CA ILE A 2 0.03 -0.15 11.42
C ILE A 2 -0.41 1.20 11.95
N ARG A 3 0.23 1.61 13.05
CA ARG A 3 0.13 2.96 13.61
C ARG A 3 1.41 3.73 13.32
N PHE A 4 1.28 5.04 13.09
CA PHE A 4 2.40 5.95 12.82
C PHE A 4 2.18 7.31 13.51
N PRO A 5 3.23 8.14 13.65
CA PRO A 5 3.14 9.41 14.36
C PRO A 5 2.00 10.29 13.84
N ALA A 6 1.28 10.96 14.75
CA ALA A 6 0.25 11.96 14.43
C ALA A 6 0.88 13.29 13.95
N GLN A 7 1.86 13.18 13.06
CA GLN A 7 2.47 14.29 12.35
C GLN A 7 2.09 14.16 10.89
N ASP A 8 1.37 15.16 10.39
CA ASP A 8 0.86 15.23 9.03
C ASP A 8 2.02 15.39 8.05
N SER A 9 2.54 14.27 7.55
CA SER A 9 3.63 14.26 6.58
C SER A 9 3.54 13.11 5.58
N LYS A 10 3.99 13.41 4.36
CA LYS A 10 4.12 12.44 3.27
C LYS A 10 5.07 11.30 3.67
N GLU A 11 6.16 11.61 4.37
CA GLU A 11 7.16 10.64 4.81
C GLU A 11 6.59 9.61 5.78
N ASN A 12 5.72 10.03 6.71
CA ASN A 12 5.09 9.11 7.66
C ASN A 12 4.12 8.15 6.96
N CYS A 13 3.35 8.67 5.99
CA CYS A 13 2.45 7.85 5.18
C CYS A 13 3.24 6.84 4.33
N LEU A 14 4.33 7.28 3.70
CA LEU A 14 5.24 6.41 2.95
C LEU A 14 5.85 5.32 3.84
N ALA A 15 6.29 5.66 5.04
CA ALA A 15 6.84 4.67 5.98
C ALA A 15 5.78 3.63 6.39
N ALA A 16 4.53 4.05 6.61
CA ALA A 16 3.42 3.14 6.88
C ALA A 16 3.08 2.26 5.67
N PHE A 17 3.07 2.84 4.47
CA PHE A 17 2.86 2.14 3.20
C PHE A 17 3.91 1.07 2.95
N TRP A 18 5.20 1.38 3.07
CA TRP A 18 6.26 0.39 2.86
C TRP A 18 6.26 -0.74 3.90
N ARG A 19 5.82 -0.46 5.14
CA ARG A 19 5.55 -1.51 6.13
C ARG A 19 4.42 -2.44 5.68
N TRP A 20 3.38 -1.91 5.05
CA TRP A 20 2.29 -2.70 4.49
C TRP A 20 2.74 -3.52 3.26
N ILE A 21 3.52 -2.92 2.37
CA ILE A 21 4.14 -3.62 1.22
C ILE A 21 5.02 -4.79 1.68
N ALA A 22 5.83 -4.61 2.73
CA ALA A 22 6.66 -5.70 3.25
C ALA A 22 5.84 -6.90 3.76
N ILE A 23 4.63 -6.66 4.29
CA ILE A 23 3.73 -7.74 4.72
C ILE A 23 3.16 -8.48 3.49
N LEU A 24 2.75 -7.73 2.46
CA LEU A 24 2.26 -8.30 1.20
C LEU A 24 3.34 -9.10 0.46
N GLU A 25 4.57 -8.60 0.42
CA GLU A 25 5.71 -9.26 -0.21
C GLU A 25 6.08 -10.58 0.48
N ALA A 26 5.89 -10.66 1.80
CA ALA A 26 6.03 -11.90 2.57
C ALA A 26 4.86 -12.91 2.38
N ASP A 27 3.94 -12.64 1.45
CA ASP A 27 2.72 -13.43 1.19
C ASP A 27 1.74 -13.50 2.38
N ASP A 28 1.85 -12.59 3.36
CA ASP A 28 0.99 -12.52 4.55
C ASP A 28 -0.23 -11.59 4.32
N TYR A 29 -1.15 -12.02 3.45
CA TYR A 29 -2.30 -11.19 3.08
C TYR A 29 -3.32 -11.02 4.21
N ASP A 30 -3.45 -11.97 5.13
CA ASP A 30 -4.29 -11.80 6.31
C ASP A 30 -3.69 -10.74 7.24
N GLY A 31 -2.37 -10.80 7.49
CA GLY A 31 -1.64 -9.75 8.21
C GLY A 31 -1.74 -8.39 7.52
N ALA A 32 -1.78 -8.34 6.19
CA ALA A 32 -1.95 -7.10 5.43
C ALA A 32 -3.35 -6.49 5.60
N VAL A 33 -4.41 -7.31 5.70
CA VAL A 33 -5.76 -6.83 6.02
C VAL A 33 -5.81 -6.32 7.47
N ASP A 34 -5.22 -7.06 8.41
CA ASP A 34 -5.15 -6.69 9.83
C ASP A 34 -4.25 -5.47 10.09
N ALA A 35 -3.34 -5.19 9.17
CA ALA A 35 -2.45 -4.04 9.21
C ALA A 35 -3.18 -2.72 8.92
N LEU A 36 -4.33 -2.74 8.29
CA LEU A 36 -5.11 -1.55 7.96
C LEU A 36 -6.21 -1.29 9.00
N TYR A 37 -6.66 -0.04 9.07
CA TYR A 37 -7.85 0.33 9.81
C TYR A 37 -9.10 0.11 8.96
N TRP A 38 -10.18 -0.33 9.60
CA TRP A 38 -11.49 -0.48 9.01
C TRP A 38 -12.51 0.12 9.98
N ASP A 39 -13.22 1.17 9.56
CA ASP A 39 -14.21 1.87 10.40
C ASP A 39 -15.41 0.98 10.79
N LYS A 40 -15.65 -0.05 9.98
CA LYS A 40 -16.71 -1.05 10.10
C LYS A 40 -16.12 -2.44 9.87
N PRO A 41 -16.84 -3.52 10.26
CA PRO A 41 -16.46 -4.87 9.88
C PRO A 41 -16.26 -4.96 8.36
N THR A 42 -15.06 -5.32 7.96
CA THR A 42 -14.68 -5.41 6.55
C THR A 42 -15.08 -6.78 5.99
N SER A 43 -15.48 -6.81 4.72
CA SER A 43 -15.62 -8.06 3.96
C SER A 43 -14.30 -8.51 3.33
N TRP A 44 -13.24 -7.69 3.42
CA TRP A 44 -11.93 -8.06 2.94
C TRP A 44 -11.36 -9.21 3.78
N THR A 45 -10.80 -10.19 3.09
CA THR A 45 -10.02 -11.29 3.66
C THR A 45 -8.67 -11.32 2.95
N GLY A 46 -7.65 -11.97 3.51
CA GLY A 46 -6.37 -12.09 2.83
C GLY A 46 -6.51 -12.76 1.46
N ALA A 47 -7.40 -13.75 1.33
CA ALA A 47 -7.69 -14.40 0.04
C ALA A 47 -8.25 -13.42 -1.01
N ILE A 48 -9.22 -12.58 -0.64
CA ILE A 48 -9.81 -11.58 -1.56
C ILE A 48 -8.76 -10.51 -1.92
N LEU A 49 -7.96 -10.08 -0.95
CA LEU A 49 -6.88 -9.11 -1.18
C LEU A 49 -5.83 -9.66 -2.14
N LYS A 50 -5.40 -10.91 -1.92
CA LYS A 50 -4.45 -11.62 -2.78
C LYS A 50 -4.97 -11.75 -4.20
N GLU A 51 -6.19 -12.24 -4.38
CA GLU A 51 -6.81 -12.35 -5.69
C GLU A 51 -6.82 -10.99 -6.40
N ARG A 52 -7.33 -9.95 -5.72
CA ARG A 52 -7.46 -8.60 -6.31
C ARG A 52 -6.13 -8.01 -6.77
N ILE A 53 -5.07 -8.17 -6.00
CA ILE A 53 -3.73 -7.64 -6.34
C ILE A 53 -3.07 -8.50 -7.42
N THR A 54 -3.05 -9.81 -7.24
CA THR A 54 -2.25 -10.73 -8.08
C THR A 54 -2.87 -10.96 -9.46
N THR A 55 -4.14 -10.63 -9.65
CA THR A 55 -4.83 -10.75 -10.95
C THR A 55 -5.27 -9.41 -11.54
N PHE A 56 -4.92 -8.28 -10.92
CA PHE A 56 -5.47 -6.97 -11.27
C PHE A 56 -5.31 -6.62 -12.77
N PHE A 57 -4.11 -6.81 -13.31
CA PHE A 57 -3.79 -6.51 -14.70
C PHE A 57 -4.16 -7.64 -15.68
N GLY A 58 -4.68 -8.77 -15.17
CA GLY A 58 -4.90 -9.98 -15.94
C GLY A 58 -3.60 -10.59 -16.49
N GLY A 59 -3.70 -11.36 -17.56
CA GLY A 59 -2.60 -12.09 -18.19
C GLY A 59 -2.55 -13.57 -17.77
N ASP A 60 -1.61 -14.31 -18.38
CA ASP A 60 -1.43 -15.74 -18.14
C ASP A 60 -0.54 -16.03 -16.91
N ASP A 61 0.34 -15.08 -16.56
CA ASP A 61 1.24 -15.18 -15.42
C ASP A 61 0.70 -14.42 -14.20
N PRO A 62 0.85 -14.95 -12.98
CA PRO A 62 0.46 -14.24 -11.76
C PRO A 62 1.38 -13.04 -11.48
N TRP A 63 0.80 -11.97 -10.94
CA TRP A 63 1.55 -10.82 -10.45
C TRP A 63 1.95 -11.02 -8.99
N PHE A 64 3.16 -10.59 -8.65
CA PHE A 64 3.73 -10.69 -7.31
C PHE A 64 4.11 -9.32 -6.78
N VAL A 65 3.74 -9.04 -5.52
CA VAL A 65 4.20 -7.86 -4.80
C VAL A 65 5.68 -8.03 -4.48
N VAL A 66 6.48 -7.00 -4.74
CA VAL A 66 7.93 -7.03 -4.48
C VAL A 66 8.40 -5.74 -3.85
N VAL A 67 9.46 -5.77 -3.05
CA VAL A 67 10.17 -4.54 -2.67
C VAL A 67 11.29 -4.34 -3.70
N PRO A 68 11.22 -3.32 -4.60
CA PRO A 68 12.24 -3.15 -5.62
C PRO A 68 13.53 -2.55 -5.05
N ASN A 69 14.50 -2.21 -5.90
CA ASN A 69 15.70 -1.48 -5.45
C ASN A 69 15.40 -0.03 -5.06
N GLU A 70 16.38 0.62 -4.41
CA GLU A 70 16.25 1.98 -3.87
C GLU A 70 15.89 3.04 -4.92
N ARG A 71 16.36 2.88 -6.16
CA ARG A 71 16.05 3.81 -7.25
C ARG A 71 14.57 3.76 -7.59
N LEU A 72 14.02 2.56 -7.77
CA LEU A 72 12.60 2.36 -8.08
C LEU A 72 11.70 2.71 -6.88
N ILE A 73 12.15 2.44 -5.64
CA ILE A 73 11.51 2.96 -4.43
C ILE A 73 11.42 4.49 -4.48
N GLY A 74 12.51 5.17 -4.85
CA GLY A 74 12.52 6.62 -5.05
C GLY A 74 11.46 7.09 -6.05
N VAL A 75 11.36 6.44 -7.20
CA VAL A 75 10.34 6.77 -8.22
C VAL A 75 8.92 6.61 -7.68
N ILE A 76 8.64 5.52 -6.96
CA ILE A 76 7.31 5.29 -6.34
C ILE A 76 7.02 6.35 -5.27
N ASN A 77 8.01 6.71 -4.46
CA ASN A 77 7.87 7.73 -3.43
C ASN A 77 7.64 9.13 -4.03
N ASP A 78 8.32 9.45 -5.12
CA ASP A 78 8.15 10.72 -5.82
C ASP A 78 6.76 10.81 -6.45
N ALA A 79 6.28 9.70 -7.06
CA ALA A 79 4.99 9.61 -7.71
C ALA A 79 3.79 9.54 -6.75
N CYS A 80 3.99 9.24 -5.46
CA CYS A 80 2.87 9.15 -4.53
C CYS A 80 2.25 10.52 -4.23
N GLU A 81 0.94 10.53 -4.10
CA GLU A 81 0.13 11.70 -3.85
C GLU A 81 -0.37 11.71 -2.41
N TYR A 82 -0.50 12.90 -1.83
CA TYR A 82 -0.85 13.08 -0.44
C TYR A 82 -1.53 14.43 -0.22
N ALA A 83 -2.63 14.41 0.54
CA ALA A 83 -3.32 15.59 1.01
C ALA A 83 -3.36 15.60 2.54
N THR A 84 -2.99 16.76 3.10
CA THR A 84 -3.00 17.05 4.54
C THR A 84 -4.37 16.81 5.16
N LEU A 85 -4.37 16.40 6.42
CA LEU A 85 -5.59 16.21 7.20
C LEU A 85 -6.45 17.48 7.24
N GLN A 86 -7.73 17.37 6.89
CA GLN A 86 -8.65 18.49 7.08
C GLN A 86 -9.05 18.60 8.56
N THR A 87 -9.11 19.84 9.07
CA THR A 87 -9.36 20.13 10.49
C THR A 87 -10.74 19.68 10.99
N ASN A 88 -11.67 19.41 10.08
CA ASN A 88 -13.08 19.19 10.44
C ASN A 88 -13.43 17.69 10.55
N ASP A 89 -12.75 16.83 9.79
CA ASP A 89 -12.97 15.39 9.76
C ASP A 89 -11.76 14.58 10.27
N ARG A 90 -10.64 15.26 10.57
CA ARG A 90 -9.35 14.64 10.92
C ARG A 90 -8.97 13.53 9.95
N SER A 91 -9.26 13.77 8.67
CA SER A 91 -9.07 12.81 7.59
C SER A 91 -8.19 13.40 6.50
N GLY A 92 -7.13 12.67 6.17
CA GLY A 92 -6.21 12.98 5.09
C GLY A 92 -6.36 11.92 4.02
N TRP A 93 -5.64 12.09 2.92
CA TRP A 93 -5.65 11.14 1.82
C TRP A 93 -4.24 10.87 1.33
N PHE A 94 -3.96 9.62 0.98
CA PHE A 94 -2.67 9.15 0.52
C PHE A 94 -2.85 8.11 -0.58
N MET A 95 -2.11 8.24 -1.68
CA MET A 95 -2.13 7.26 -2.76
C MET A 95 -0.71 6.92 -3.19
N ALA A 96 -0.42 5.62 -3.28
CA ALA A 96 0.87 5.10 -3.72
C ALA A 96 0.68 3.87 -4.60
N GLN A 97 1.72 3.52 -5.35
CA GLN A 97 1.70 2.38 -6.26
C GLN A 97 2.29 1.15 -5.58
N ILE A 98 1.50 0.07 -5.53
CA ILE A 98 1.98 -1.26 -5.14
C ILE A 98 2.88 -1.78 -6.27
N PRO A 99 4.18 -1.99 -6.01
CA PRO A 99 5.10 -2.57 -6.98
C PRO A 99 4.78 -4.04 -7.26
N LEU A 100 4.51 -4.36 -8.53
CA LEU A 100 4.13 -5.69 -8.99
C LEU A 100 5.01 -6.16 -10.16
N THR A 101 5.31 -7.46 -10.20
CA THR A 101 6.06 -8.08 -11.29
C THR A 101 5.60 -9.50 -11.56
N THR A 102 5.79 -10.00 -12.78
CA THR A 102 5.67 -11.43 -13.12
C THR A 102 7.00 -12.19 -12.97
N LYS A 103 8.10 -11.51 -12.61
CA LYS A 103 9.44 -12.11 -12.45
C LYS A 103 10.02 -11.87 -11.04
N PRO A 104 9.41 -12.42 -9.98
CA PRO A 104 9.73 -12.06 -8.59
C PRO A 104 11.11 -12.54 -8.10
N ASN A 105 11.85 -13.35 -8.87
CA ASN A 105 13.09 -13.98 -8.42
C ASN A 105 14.28 -13.01 -8.29
N ASP A 106 14.23 -11.86 -8.97
CA ASP A 106 15.26 -10.81 -8.85
C ASP A 106 14.65 -9.41 -8.77
N PRO A 107 13.96 -9.09 -7.66
CA PRO A 107 13.21 -7.83 -7.53
C PRO A 107 14.13 -6.61 -7.41
N LYS A 108 15.45 -6.82 -7.22
CA LYS A 108 16.43 -5.74 -7.10
C LYS A 108 17.09 -5.38 -8.43
N ASP A 109 16.92 -6.21 -9.46
CA ASP A 109 17.33 -5.88 -10.82
C ASP A 109 16.59 -4.63 -11.32
N ASP A 110 17.34 -3.68 -11.87
CA ASP A 110 16.79 -2.46 -12.46
C ASP A 110 16.00 -2.72 -13.75
N GLU A 111 16.26 -3.86 -14.41
CA GLU A 111 15.62 -4.26 -15.65
C GLU A 111 14.36 -5.12 -15.42
N ILE A 112 13.99 -5.38 -14.16
CA ILE A 112 12.77 -6.14 -13.85
C ILE A 112 11.54 -5.44 -14.44
N PRO A 113 10.66 -6.15 -15.16
CA PRO A 113 9.38 -5.58 -15.56
C PRO A 113 8.55 -5.30 -14.31
N LEU A 114 8.36 -4.01 -14.01
CA LEU A 114 7.61 -3.53 -12.86
C LEU A 114 6.36 -2.78 -13.32
N MET A 115 5.23 -3.13 -12.73
CA MET A 115 3.96 -2.43 -12.85
C MET A 115 3.57 -1.84 -11.50
N GLY A 116 2.90 -0.69 -11.52
CA GLY A 116 2.38 -0.03 -10.32
C GLY A 116 0.87 -0.15 -10.24
N LEU A 117 0.35 -0.87 -9.25
CA LEU A 117 -1.08 -0.85 -8.92
C LEU A 117 -1.34 0.29 -7.94
N ALA A 118 -1.97 1.37 -8.40
CA ALA A 118 -2.31 2.49 -7.54
C ALA A 118 -3.35 2.08 -6.48
N SER A 119 -3.03 2.35 -5.22
CA SER A 119 -3.90 2.09 -4.06
C SER A 119 -4.02 3.37 -3.24
N SER A 120 -5.25 3.68 -2.86
CA SER A 120 -5.61 4.88 -2.09
C SER A 120 -6.05 4.53 -0.68
N PHE A 121 -5.69 5.42 0.24
CA PHE A 121 -5.93 5.29 1.66
C PHE A 121 -6.44 6.60 2.23
N PHE A 122 -7.42 6.53 3.12
CA PHE A 122 -7.65 7.60 4.07
C PHE A 122 -6.62 7.51 5.20
N VAL A 123 -6.14 8.66 5.66
CA VAL A 123 -5.33 8.78 6.86
C VAL A 123 -6.25 9.25 7.98
N ARG A 124 -6.36 8.48 9.07
CA ARG A 124 -7.24 8.79 10.20
C ARG A 124 -6.46 8.92 11.49
N GLU A 125 -6.90 9.82 12.38
CA GLU A 125 -6.40 9.88 13.75
C GLU A 125 -7.20 8.98 14.70
N ILE A 126 -6.52 8.05 15.37
CA ILE A 126 -7.07 7.12 16.37
C ILE A 126 -6.13 7.11 17.58
N ASP A 127 -6.67 7.45 18.76
CA ASP A 127 -5.94 7.49 20.03
C ASP A 127 -4.62 8.31 19.98
N GLY A 128 -4.60 9.43 19.23
CA GLY A 128 -3.41 10.28 19.09
C GLY A 128 -2.32 9.70 18.18
N GLN A 129 -2.64 8.71 17.36
CA GLN A 129 -1.78 8.15 16.31
C GLN A 129 -2.52 8.12 14.98
N TYR A 130 -1.78 8.12 13.88
CA TYR A 130 -2.39 7.97 12.56
C TYR A 130 -2.39 6.50 12.10
N VAL A 131 -3.41 6.16 11.31
CA VAL A 131 -3.62 4.85 10.69
C VAL A 131 -4.03 5.01 9.23
N MET A 132 -3.77 4.00 8.40
CA MET A 132 -4.24 3.95 7.01
C MET A 132 -5.51 3.10 6.93
N GLU A 133 -6.55 3.65 6.32
CA GLU A 133 -7.81 2.98 5.99
C GLU A 133 -7.86 2.81 4.46
N HIS A 134 -7.91 1.59 3.96
CA HIS A 134 -7.92 1.35 2.51
C HIS A 134 -9.24 1.81 1.88
N GLU A 135 -9.14 2.67 0.87
CA GLU A 135 -10.27 3.18 0.11
C GLU A 135 -10.51 2.27 -1.11
N ILE A 136 -9.64 2.35 -2.11
CA ILE A 136 -9.82 1.66 -3.40
C ILE A 136 -8.49 1.44 -4.15
N PHE A 137 -8.49 0.44 -5.03
CA PHE A 137 -7.51 0.27 -6.11
C PHE A 137 -7.94 1.03 -7.36
N HIS A 138 -7.01 1.72 -8.01
CA HIS A 138 -7.28 2.51 -9.21
C HIS A 138 -6.88 1.76 -10.47
N VAL A 139 -7.65 1.97 -11.55
CA VAL A 139 -7.41 1.44 -12.91
C VAL A 139 -6.69 2.49 -13.75
#